data_AF-A0A1I7TY12-F1
#
_entry.id   AF-A0A1I7TY12-F1
#
_cell.length_a   1.000
_cell.length_b   1.000
_cell.length_c   1.000
_cell.angle_alpha   90.00
_cell.angle_beta   90.00
_cell.angle_gamma   90.00
#
_symmetry.space_group_name_H-M   'P 1'
#
loop_
_entity.id
_entity.type
_entity.pdbx_description
1 polymer ?
#
loop_
_entity_poly.entity_id
_entity_poly.type
_entity_poly.pdbx_seq_one_letter_code
_entity_poly.pdbx_strand_id
1 'polypeptide(L)'
;MSQRTFRMQKNFLIALLIQIFVPGFLLLIPFGYEWYTILFNYYNQEYNNIVVIAESFHGLVSTIVTICVHRPYRKGVMALISRQCGLFKSGSVQEDKHYQSKATVAPVLIVV
;
A
#
# COMPACT_ATOMS: atom_id res chain seq x y z
N MET A 1 -17.89 -1.34 18.46
CA MET A 1 -16.52 -1.33 17.88
C MET A 1 -15.51 -1.17 19.00
N SER A 2 -14.48 -2.02 19.06
CA SER A 2 -13.39 -1.80 20.04
C SER A 2 -12.56 -0.57 19.64
N GLN A 3 -11.92 0.09 20.62
CA GLN A 3 -10.98 1.20 20.37
C GLN A 3 -9.86 0.82 19.38
N ARG A 4 -9.46 -0.46 19.39
CA ARG A 4 -8.45 -1.01 18.47
C ARG A 4 -8.98 -1.07 17.04
N THR A 5 -10.19 -1.60 16.83
CA THR A 5 -10.82 -1.70 15.51
C THR A 5 -11.03 -0.32 14.89
N PHE A 6 -11.49 0.64 15.70
CA PHE A 6 -11.71 2.02 15.26
C PHE A 6 -10.41 2.68 14.76
N ARG A 7 -9.31 2.54 15.51
CA ARG A 7 -8.00 3.07 15.09
C ARG A 7 -7.48 2.44 13.81
N MET A 8 -7.71 1.14 13.61
CA MET A 8 -7.32 0.46 12.37
C MET A 8 -8.12 0.98 11.17
N GLN A 9 -9.43 1.14 11.30
CA GLN A 9 -10.29 1.68 10.24
C GLN A 9 -9.93 3.13 9.89
N LYS A 10 -9.68 3.98 10.90
CA LYS A 10 -9.24 5.37 10.69
C LYS A 10 -7.94 5.44 9.87
N ASN A 11 -6.94 4.64 10.23
CA ASN A 11 -5.66 4.62 9.51
C ASN A 11 -5.81 4.07 8.09
N PHE A 12 -6.67 3.06 7.89
CA PHE A 12 -6.98 2.55 6.56
C PHE A 12 -7.63 3.62 5.69
N LEU A 13 -8.61 4.36 6.23
CA LEU A 13 -9.29 5.44 5.51
C LEU A 13 -8.32 6.56 5.11
N ILE A 14 -7.46 7.02 6.01
CA ILE A 14 -6.45 8.05 5.70
C ILE A 14 -5.54 7.59 4.58
N ALA A 15 -5.09 6.34 4.64
CA ALA A 15 -4.21 5.79 3.62
C ALA A 15 -4.92 5.60 2.27
N LEU A 16 -6.21 5.24 2.27
CA LEU A 16 -7.06 5.20 1.07
C LEU A 16 -7.19 6.60 0.44
N LEU A 17 -7.39 7.64 1.26
CA LEU A 17 -7.46 9.02 0.78
C LEU A 17 -6.15 9.44 0.09
N ILE A 18 -5.00 9.13 0.69
CA ILE A 18 -3.68 9.40 0.09
C ILE A 18 -3.50 8.64 -1.23
N GLN A 19 -3.90 7.36 -1.26
CA GLN A 19 -3.82 6.52 -2.45
C GLN A 19 -4.71 7.03 -3.60
N ILE A 20 -5.84 7.67 -3.33
CA ILE A 20 -6.68 8.27 -4.38
C ILE A 20 -6.11 9.61 -4.83
N PHE A 21 -5.65 10.43 -3.87
CA PHE A 21 -5.17 11.78 -4.15
C PHE A 21 -3.88 11.78 -4.98
N VAL A 22 -2.89 10.96 -4.63
CA VAL A 22 -1.56 11.01 -5.26
C VAL A 22 -1.60 10.65 -6.76
N PRO A 23 -2.24 9.53 -7.19
CA PRO A 23 -2.38 9.19 -8.61
C PRO A 23 -3.35 10.14 -9.32
N GLY A 24 -4.42 10.58 -8.64
CA GLY A 24 -5.37 11.54 -9.19
C GLY A 24 -4.71 12.88 -9.55
N PHE A 25 -3.81 13.39 -8.70
CA PHE A 25 -3.03 14.59 -9.01
C PHE A 25 -2.08 14.40 -10.19
N LEU A 26 -1.53 13.19 -10.37
CA LEU A 26 -0.64 12.87 -11.47
C LEU A 26 -1.31 13.03 -12.84
N LEU A 27 -2.64 12.85 -12.90
CA LEU A 27 -3.44 12.99 -14.13
C LEU A 27 -3.83 14.43 -14.46
N LEU A 28 -3.67 15.40 -13.55
CA LEU A 28 -4.06 16.79 -13.83
C LEU A 28 -3.29 17.40 -15.01
N ILE A 29 -2.03 17.02 -15.18
CA ILE A 29 -1.16 17.51 -16.26
C ILE A 29 -1.63 16.98 -17.63
N PRO A 30 -1.74 15.64 -17.85
CA PRO A 30 -2.21 15.11 -19.13
C PRO A 30 -3.63 15.59 -19.48
N PHE A 31 -4.57 15.61 -18.52
CA PHE A 31 -5.91 16.15 -18.76
C PHE A 31 -5.90 17.64 -19.11
N GLY A 32 -5.07 18.44 -18.44
CA GLY A 32 -4.93 19.86 -18.74
C GLY A 32 -4.41 20.11 -20.16
N TYR A 33 -3.44 19.31 -20.60
CA TYR A 33 -2.93 19.38 -21.97
C TYR A 33 -3.99 18.96 -23.00
N GLU A 34 -4.71 17.86 -22.79
CA GLU A 34 -5.80 17.45 -23.70
C GLU A 34 -6.86 18.55 -23.84
N TRP A 35 -7.26 19.16 -22.73
CA TRP A 35 -8.25 20.23 -22.77
C TRP A 35 -7.74 21.44 -23.55
N TYR A 36 -6.46 21.80 -23.35
CA TYR A 36 -5.80 22.87 -24.10
C TYR A 36 -5.78 22.57 -25.61
N THR A 37 -5.39 21.37 -26.03
CA THR A 37 -5.30 21.03 -27.45
C THR A 37 -6.67 21.05 -28.13
N ILE A 38 -7.72 20.61 -27.44
CA ILE A 38 -9.10 20.68 -27.92
C ILE A 38 -9.58 22.12 -28.07
N LEU A 39 -9.42 22.96 -27.03
CA LEU A 39 -9.92 24.34 -27.04
C LEU A 39 -9.25 25.20 -28.11
N PHE A 40 -7.95 24.98 -28.34
CA PHE A 40 -7.16 25.79 -29.27
C PHE A 40 -6.95 25.12 -30.64
N ASN A 41 -7.56 23.96 -30.90
CA ASN A 41 -7.35 23.15 -32.11
C ASN A 41 -5.86 22.92 -32.42
N TYR A 42 -5.05 22.75 -31.37
CA TYR A 42 -3.61 22.53 -31.47
C TYR A 42 -3.31 21.04 -31.52
N TYR A 43 -2.60 20.58 -32.55
CA TYR A 43 -2.20 19.18 -32.68
C TYR A 43 -0.69 19.02 -32.68
N ASN A 44 -0.18 18.19 -31.78
CA ASN A 44 1.22 17.78 -31.77
C ASN A 44 1.35 16.30 -31.43
N GLN A 45 1.81 15.51 -32.40
CA GLN A 45 1.95 14.07 -32.27
C GLN A 45 2.88 13.65 -31.13
N GLU A 46 4.01 14.34 -30.96
CA GLU A 46 5.02 13.97 -29.96
C GLU A 46 4.46 14.13 -28.55
N TYR A 47 3.85 15.29 -28.26
CA TYR A 47 3.22 15.54 -26.97
C TYR A 47 2.01 14.64 -26.72
N ASN A 48 1.17 14.38 -27.73
CA ASN A 48 0.05 13.46 -27.60
C ASN A 48 0.53 12.05 -27.25
N ASN A 49 1.60 11.55 -27.89
CA ASN A 49 2.17 10.24 -27.57
C ASN A 49 2.69 10.18 -26.12
N ILE A 50 3.36 11.25 -25.65
CA ILE A 50 3.84 11.32 -24.26
C ILE A 50 2.67 11.29 -23.27
N VAL A 51 1.59 12.03 -23.56
CA VAL A 51 0.38 12.06 -22.73
C VAL A 51 -0.28 10.69 -22.64
N VAL A 52 -0.49 10.01 -23.77
CA VAL A 52 -1.07 8.65 -23.80
C VAL A 52 -0.22 7.65 -23.02
N ILE A 53 1.12 7.76 -23.11
CA ILE A 53 2.04 6.94 -22.31
C ILE A 53 1.85 7.23 -20.82
N ALA A 54 1.85 8.51 -20.42
CA ALA A 54 1.68 8.91 -19.03
C ALA A 54 0.37 8.41 -18.42
N GLU A 55 -0.74 8.53 -19.16
CA GLU A 55 -2.05 8.00 -18.74
C GLU A 55 -2.05 6.47 -18.62
N SER A 56 -1.40 5.78 -19.55
CA SER A 56 -1.27 4.32 -19.49
C SER A 56 -0.48 3.85 -18.25
N PHE A 57 0.56 4.61 -17.86
CA PHE A 57 1.36 4.30 -16.67
C PHE A 57 0.67 4.67 -15.34
N HIS A 58 -0.35 5.53 -15.33
CA HIS A 58 -1.05 5.94 -14.11
C HIS A 58 -1.57 4.76 -13.29
N GLY A 59 -2.12 3.72 -13.93
CA GLY A 59 -2.61 2.52 -13.24
C GLY A 59 -1.51 1.75 -12.51
N LEU A 60 -0.32 1.67 -13.12
CA LEU A 60 0.86 1.05 -12.50
C LEU A 60 1.36 1.88 -11.31
N VAL A 61 1.47 3.20 -11.47
CA VAL A 61 1.87 4.13 -10.40
C VAL A 61 0.88 4.06 -9.23
N SER A 62 -0.42 4.04 -9.52
CA SER A 62 -1.48 3.90 -8.50
C SER A 62 -1.33 2.60 -7.69
N THR A 63 -1.04 1.49 -8.37
CA THR A 63 -0.81 0.19 -7.71
C THR A 63 0.44 0.21 -6.82
N ILE A 64 1.55 0.80 -7.30
CA ILE A 64 2.77 0.94 -6.52
C ILE A 64 2.54 1.80 -5.28
N VAL A 65 1.88 2.95 -5.43
CA VAL A 65 1.53 3.85 -4.31
C VAL A 65 0.66 3.13 -3.28
N THR A 66 -0.33 2.37 -3.72
CA THR A 66 -1.18 1.53 -2.85
C THR A 66 -0.34 0.59 -2.00
N ILE A 67 0.58 -0.15 -2.64
CA ILE A 67 1.46 -1.09 -1.97
C ILE A 67 2.37 -0.36 -0.97
N CYS A 68 2.91 0.80 -1.31
CA CYS A 68 3.83 1.56 -0.47
C CYS A 68 3.15 2.24 0.73
N VAL A 69 1.95 2.78 0.56
CA VAL A 69 1.25 3.56 1.59
C VAL A 69 0.53 2.64 2.58
N HIS A 70 -0.01 1.51 2.14
CA HIS A 70 -0.74 0.58 3.01
C HIS A 70 0.20 -0.40 3.72
N ARG A 71 0.42 -0.17 5.02
CA ARG A 71 1.10 -1.09 5.95
C ARG A 71 0.74 -2.59 5.78
N PRO A 72 -0.53 -3.02 5.66
CA PRO A 72 -0.85 -4.42 5.47
C PRO A 72 -0.42 -4.95 4.09
N TYR A 73 -0.55 -4.14 3.03
CA TYR A 73 -0.09 -4.50 1.69
C TYR A 73 1.42 -4.67 1.66
N ARG A 74 2.19 -3.75 2.27
CA ARG A 74 3.65 -3.89 2.39
C ARG A 74 4.05 -5.20 3.04
N LYS A 75 3.41 -5.58 4.14
CA LYS A 75 3.72 -6.82 4.85
C LYS A 75 3.41 -8.05 3.99
N GLY A 76 2.28 -8.05 3.30
CA GLY A 76 1.89 -9.14 2.40
C GLY A 76 2.84 -9.27 1.19
N VAL A 77 3.13 -8.17 0.52
CA VAL A 77 4.02 -8.14 -0.66
C VAL A 77 5.45 -8.50 -0.30
N MET A 78 6.00 -7.96 0.80
CA MET A 78 7.34 -8.34 1.27
C MET A 78 7.40 -9.82 1.65
N ALA A 79 6.36 -10.37 2.30
CA ALA A 79 6.30 -11.80 2.60
C ALA A 79 6.24 -12.67 1.34
N LEU A 80 5.53 -12.23 0.29
CA LEU A 80 5.52 -12.92 -1.00
C LEU A 80 6.93 -12.90 -1.63
N ILE A 81 7.52 -11.71 -1.77
CA ILE A 81 8.84 -11.51 -2.37
C ILE A 81 9.91 -12.29 -1.60
N SER A 82 9.91 -12.27 -0.26
CA SER A 82 10.84 -13.04 0.56
C SER A 82 10.69 -14.56 0.38
N ARG A 83 9.46 -15.05 0.16
CA ARG A 83 9.21 -16.47 -0.17
C ARG A 83 9.68 -16.83 -1.58
N GLN A 84 9.52 -15.92 -2.55
CA GLN A 84 9.94 -16.14 -3.94
C GLN A 84 11.45 -15.96 -4.14
N CYS A 85 12.10 -15.04 -3.44
CA CYS A 85 13.55 -14.82 -3.54
C CYS A 85 14.40 -15.71 -2.61
N GLY A 86 13.79 -16.53 -1.75
CA GLY A 86 14.53 -17.36 -0.77
C GLY A 86 15.30 -16.56 0.29
N LEU A 87 15.21 -15.23 0.27
CA LEU A 87 15.92 -14.29 1.14
C LEU A 87 15.01 -13.82 2.27
N PHE A 88 14.62 -14.73 3.16
CA PHE A 88 14.47 -14.48 4.61
C PHE A 88 14.02 -15.78 5.31
N LYS A 89 15.00 -16.52 5.85
CA LYS A 89 14.77 -17.29 7.07
C LYS A 89 14.97 -16.32 8.22
N SER A 90 13.91 -15.77 8.79
CA SER A 90 14.00 -15.04 10.07
C SER A 90 12.77 -15.28 10.93
N GLY A 91 12.80 -16.43 11.61
CA GLY A 91 12.91 -16.43 13.08
C GLY A 91 12.02 -15.49 13.91
N SER A 92 10.73 -15.34 13.63
CA SER A 92 9.80 -14.66 14.56
C SER A 92 8.68 -15.56 15.11
N VAL A 93 8.84 -16.89 15.06
CA VAL A 93 7.90 -17.84 15.68
C VAL A 93 8.38 -18.30 17.08
N GLN A 94 9.53 -17.81 17.56
CA GLN A 94 10.12 -18.31 18.81
C GLN A 94 9.74 -17.50 20.07
N GLU A 95 9.32 -16.23 19.94
CA GLU A 95 8.88 -15.43 21.09
C GLU A 95 7.49 -15.82 21.64
N ASP A 96 6.58 -16.27 20.78
CA ASP A 96 5.23 -16.67 21.22
C ASP A 96 5.22 -17.95 22.07
N LYS A 97 6.18 -18.88 21.85
CA LYS A 97 6.28 -20.10 22.66
C LYS A 97 6.80 -19.84 24.07
N HIS A 98 7.64 -18.82 24.26
CA HIS A 98 8.17 -18.50 25.58
C HIS A 98 7.13 -17.83 26.49
N TYR A 99 6.25 -16.99 25.93
CA TYR A 99 5.15 -16.37 26.67
C TYR A 99 4.03 -17.37 27.03
N GLN A 100 3.66 -18.25 26.10
CA GLN A 100 2.70 -19.34 26.34
C GLN A 100 3.21 -20.35 27.38
N SER A 101 4.51 -20.69 27.37
CA SER A 101 5.10 -21.58 28.36
C SER A 101 5.10 -20.98 29.77
N LYS A 102 5.35 -19.68 29.94
CA LYS A 102 5.27 -19.04 31.27
C LYS A 102 3.84 -18.83 31.77
N ALA A 103 2.89 -18.57 30.87
CA ALA A 103 1.48 -18.38 31.23
C ALA A 103 0.80 -19.68 31.73
N THR A 104 1.20 -20.85 31.24
CA THR A 104 0.62 -22.14 31.67
C THR A 104 1.17 -22.64 33.01
N VAL A 105 2.41 -22.25 33.38
CA VAL A 105 3.04 -22.71 34.65
C VAL A 105 2.66 -21.80 35.84
N ALA A 106 2.36 -20.53 35.59
CA ALA A 106 1.94 -19.57 36.63
C ALA A 106 0.68 -19.96 37.43
N PRO A 107 -0.41 -20.50 36.83
CA PRO A 107 -1.59 -20.90 37.60
C PRO A 107 -1.37 -22.19 38.41
N VAL A 108 -0.35 -22.99 38.10
CA VAL A 108 -0.07 -24.25 38.83
C VAL A 108 0.67 -24.00 40.14
N LEU A 109 1.51 -22.96 40.21
CA LEU A 109 2.28 -22.64 41.42
C LEU A 109 1.49 -21.90 42.50
N ILE A 110 0.26 -21.45 42.20
CA ILE A 110 -0.60 -20.71 43.15
C ILE A 110 -1.56 -21.68 43.89
N VAL A 111 -1.55 -22.99 43.56
CA VAL A 111 -2.49 -23.99 44.09
C VAL A 111 -1.78 -25.16 44.81
N VAL A 112 -0.50 -25.01 45.19
CA VAL A 112 0.22 -25.99 46.03
C VAL A 112 0.72 -25.33 47.30
#